data_AF-A0A7C7CGT3-F1
#
_entry.id   AF-A0A7C7CGT3-F1
#
_cell.length_a   1.000
_cell.length_b   1.000
_cell.length_c   1.000
_cell.angle_alpha   90.00
_cell.angle_beta   90.00
_cell.angle_gamma   90.00
#
_symmetry.space_group_name_H-M   'P 1'
#
loop_
_entity.id
_entity.type
_entity.pdbx_description
1 polymer ?
#
loop_
_entity_poly.entity_id
_entity_poly.type
_entity_poly.pdbx_seq_one_letter_code
_entity_poly.pdbx_strand_id
1 'polypeptide(L)' 'MLTSKLTNPLHTDTICALSTPSGVSAIAVVRLSGPKSFEICKLVFEPADV' A
#
# COMPACT_ATOMS: atom_id res chain seq x y z
N MET A 1 -8.83 18.18 32.89
CA MET A 1 -7.78 18.31 31.86
C MET A 1 -7.13 16.95 31.66
N LEU A 2 -7.73 16.07 30.85
CA LEU A 2 -7.16 14.74 30.58
C LEU A 2 -7.78 14.11 29.32
N THR A 3 -7.62 14.75 28.16
CA THR A 3 -7.96 14.13 26.86
C THR A 3 -7.07 14.72 25.75
N SER A 4 -5.97 14.07 25.40
CA SER A 4 -5.29 14.33 24.11
C SER A 4 -4.34 13.22 23.60
N LYS A 5 -4.19 12.09 24.31
CA LYS A 5 -3.31 10.98 23.87
C LYS A 5 -4.03 9.65 23.64
N LEU A 6 -5.25 9.70 23.13
CA LEU A 6 -5.94 8.51 22.61
C LEU A 6 -6.48 8.83 21.22
N THR A 7 -5.98 8.07 20.24
CA THR A 7 -6.29 8.08 18.80
C THR A 7 -5.66 9.22 17.99
N ASN A 8 -4.78 8.84 17.04
CA ASN A 8 -4.80 9.48 15.73
C ASN A 8 -5.74 8.62 14.87
N PRO A 9 -7.06 8.91 14.81
CA PRO A 9 -8.06 7.98 14.27
C PRO A 9 -8.11 7.95 12.74
N LEU A 10 -7.15 8.57 12.04
CA LEU A 10 -7.10 8.61 10.58
C LEU A 10 -5.72 8.17 10.11
N HIS A 11 -5.50 6.86 10.04
CA HIS A 11 -4.39 6.30 9.25
C HIS A 11 -4.63 6.66 7.77
N THR A 12 -4.04 7.77 7.32
CA THR A 12 -4.13 8.26 5.94
C THR A 12 -2.93 7.84 5.09
N ASP A 13 -1.98 7.13 5.68
CA ASP A 13 -0.81 6.62 4.99
C ASP A 13 -1.19 5.61 3.91
N THR A 14 -0.40 5.58 2.86
CA THR A 14 -0.48 4.51 1.86
C THR A 14 0.49 3.41 2.27
N ILE A 15 -0.04 2.21 2.50
CA ILE A 15 0.70 1.05 3.00
C ILE A 15 0.81 -0.05 1.94
N CYS A 16 1.81 -0.91 2.05
CA CYS A 16 1.92 -2.12 1.22
C CYS A 16 2.25 -3.36 2.05
N ALA A 17 1.90 -4.53 1.51
CA ALA A 17 2.25 -5.83 2.09
C ALA A 17 2.29 -6.92 1.01
N LEU A 18 3.00 -8.02 1.29
CA LEU A 18 2.88 -9.25 0.48
C LEU A 18 1.49 -9.84 0.66
N SER A 19 0.84 -10.17 -0.46
CA SER A 19 -0.46 -10.85 -0.50
C SER A 19 -0.34 -12.35 -0.78
N THR A 20 0.86 -12.82 -1.09
CA THR A 20 1.20 -14.25 -1.24
C THR A 20 2.12 -14.69 -0.10
N PRO A 21 2.11 -15.98 0.29
CA PRO A 21 3.06 -16.52 1.26
C PRO A 21 4.53 -16.28 0.86
N SER A 22 5.42 -16.31 1.84
CA SER A 22 6.86 -16.29 1.60
C SER A 22 7.35 -17.63 1.03
N GLY A 23 8.37 -17.57 0.18
CA GLY A 23 8.97 -18.73 -0.47
C GLY A 23 9.26 -18.48 -1.95
N VAL A 24 9.76 -19.50 -2.64
CA VAL A 24 10.00 -19.47 -4.09
C VAL A 24 8.71 -19.86 -4.81
N SER A 25 8.26 -19.03 -5.73
CA SER A 25 7.07 -19.26 -6.56
C SER A 25 7.25 -18.62 -7.94
N ALA A 26 6.36 -18.96 -8.88
CA ALA A 26 6.36 -18.34 -10.20
C ALA A 26 5.96 -16.84 -10.15
N ILE A 27 5.09 -16.47 -9.21
CA ILE A 27 4.56 -15.11 -9.06
C ILE A 27 4.47 -14.77 -7.57
N ALA A 28 4.80 -13.51 -7.24
CA ALA A 28 4.51 -12.89 -5.96
C ALA A 28 3.57 -11.69 -6.18
N VAL A 29 2.67 -11.45 -5.23
CA VAL A 29 1.73 -10.31 -5.30
C VAL A 29 2.02 -9.36 -4.15
N VAL A 30 2.29 -8.10 -4.48
CA VAL A 30 2.36 -6.99 -3.51
C VAL A 30 1.09 -6.17 -3.63
N ARG A 31 0.37 -6.00 -2.53
CA ARG A 31 -0.82 -5.14 -2.47
C ARG A 31 -0.45 -3.79 -1.87
N LEU A 32 -0.95 -2.72 -2.49
CA LEU A 32 -0.84 -1.33 -2.03
C LEU A 32 -2.24 -0.82 -1.65
N SER A 33 -2.38 -0.05 -0.57
CA SER A 33 -3.67 0.45 -0.11
C SER A 33 -3.52 1.82 0.55
N GLY A 34 -4.36 2.78 0.15
CA GLY A 34 -4.38 4.14 0.68
C GLY A 34 -4.59 5.19 -0.43
N PRO A 35 -4.64 6.48 -0.04
CA PRO A 35 -5.00 7.57 -0.94
C PRO A 35 -4.05 7.72 -2.14
N LYS A 36 -2.77 7.37 -1.99
CA LYS A 36 -1.73 7.55 -3.02
C LYS A 36 -1.44 6.30 -3.83
N SER A 37 -2.20 5.21 -3.67
CA SER A 37 -1.88 3.92 -4.30
C SER A 37 -1.73 4.02 -5.82
N PHE A 38 -2.68 4.65 -6.51
CA PHE A 38 -2.64 4.76 -7.97
C PHE A 38 -1.55 5.70 -8.48
N GLU A 39 -1.27 6.78 -7.74
CA GLU A 39 -0.16 7.69 -8.06
C GLU A 39 1.16 6.92 -8.02
N ILE A 40 1.42 6.18 -6.95
CA ILE A 40 2.61 5.34 -6.81
C ILE A 40 2.67 4.28 -7.91
N CYS A 41 1.57 3.57 -8.20
CA CYS A 41 1.55 2.56 -9.27
C CYS A 41 1.94 3.14 -10.62
N LYS A 42 1.50 4.36 -10.96
CA LYS A 42 1.84 5.02 -12.23
C LYS A 42 3.31 5.43 -12.34
N LEU A 43 4.02 5.55 -11.22
CA LEU A 43 5.46 5.86 -11.21
C LEU A 43 6.32 4.62 -11.52
N VAL A 44 5.77 3.41 -11.37
CA VAL A 44 6.53 2.15 -11.48
C VAL A 44 5.98 1.18 -12.51
N PHE A 45 4.77 1.40 -13.02
CA PHE A 45 4.17 0.63 -14.10
C PHE A 45 3.92 1.52 -15.31
N GLU A 46 4.43 1.08 -16.45
CA GLU A 46 4.11 1.64 -17.76
C GLU A 46 3.02 0.78 -18.42
N PRO A 47 2.02 1.39 -19.09
CA PRO A 47 1.03 0.63 -19.85
C PRO A 47 1.72 -0.10 -21.01
N ALA A 48 1.24 -1.30 -21.35
CA ALA A 48 1.82 -2.09 -22.43
C ALA A 48 1.57 -1.49 -23.83
N ASP A 49 0.49 -0.73 -23.99
CA ASP A 49 -0.02 -0.30 -25.31
C ASP A 49 0.11 1.22 -25.54
N VAL A 50 1.18 1.86 -25.05
CA VAL A 50 1.51 3.27 -25.38
C VAL A 50 2.40 3.40 -26.61
#